data_AF-V2Y807-F1
#
_entry.id   AF-V2Y807-F1
#
_cell.length_a   1.000
_cell.length_b   1.000
_cell.length_c   1.000
_cell.angle_alpha   90.00
_cell.angle_beta   90.00
_cell.angle_gamma   90.00
#
_symmetry.space_group_name_H-M   'P 1'
#
loop_
_entity.id
_entity.type
_entity.pdbx_description
1 polymer ?
#
loop_
_entity_poly.entity_id
_entity_poly.type
_entity_poly.pdbx_seq_one_letter_code
_entity_poly.pdbx_strand_id
1 'polypeptide(L)'
;MKRSKSQAVYKILPGMWISDKDSHGNNVTAQVTSWNYKPMEGIYANFIESEIKRQVRLFSMHGGDIGDYNLDDEKGGFSVVESACRPGIPDIIAELSPLMYYCPECHRATQFQNGKAVLQTCPICKKGRLKQLQLVYPCECGYASPIFIPKVRGVNEYYYYPVEKQYGVFYYQGKNRVFKEFGIKCPNCGQMVQRDSASAGSNYKAFTANVINLISPELGAFYQKGEPARKIMISKWFGRVSEDNFTKILENIDSAFSKKTTKSAIESEAEKQAKQLLAAGLINEDQLEATIASLSKSSSDNDSSIEQYVNACDELFAKEKNDSEEEYILWVNNFAFNLMQYETVKKSRGAKSIISLKEAIDKQMAVGFIDDESEIYDLHEKLGIANMQASCDVEIIGCSYGYTRKLTDPHNAKKSLKLVAYDKDGDSDKNLAFGTKLETEGILFDIDRVKILKWLVANKIITEEQLPDLDDEEAIKKWFARNVHGDRISTFGEISEDDLIMRNVFMFLHSFSHALIKTAGEMSGLSSNSITELIFVDTCSIFIYSQSNQGQVLGSLSGMVESVYARFLKRIYVDNRECVFDPICVDRDDSVCQGCLVIADSSCKFFNMNLGRKYLYSLELDAENRIGFWEM
;
A
#
# COMPACT_ATOMS: atom_id res chain seq x y z
N MET A 1 11.31 24.42 -12.15
CA MET A 1 10.09 24.81 -11.41
C MET A 1 10.16 24.17 -10.03
N LYS A 2 9.64 24.82 -8.97
CA LYS A 2 9.63 24.22 -7.62
C LYS A 2 8.34 23.43 -7.41
N ARG A 3 8.45 22.23 -6.84
CA ARG A 3 7.36 21.32 -6.47
C ARG A 3 7.67 20.73 -5.09
N SER A 4 6.67 20.27 -4.35
CA SER A 4 6.93 19.52 -3.11
C SER A 4 7.46 18.12 -3.41
N LYS A 5 8.19 17.51 -2.47
CA LYS A 5 8.72 16.14 -2.61
C LYS A 5 7.60 15.14 -2.90
N SER A 6 6.50 15.20 -2.16
CA SER A 6 5.35 14.32 -2.35
C SER A 6 4.73 14.50 -3.72
N GLN A 7 4.54 15.74 -4.19
CA GLN A 7 4.04 15.99 -5.55
C GLN A 7 4.95 15.41 -6.63
N ALA A 8 6.27 15.46 -6.43
CA ALA A 8 7.23 14.87 -7.36
C ALA A 8 7.05 13.35 -7.45
N VAL A 9 7.01 12.65 -6.30
CA VAL A 9 6.86 11.18 -6.26
C VAL A 9 5.52 10.73 -6.83
N TYR A 10 4.44 11.48 -6.64
CA TYR A 10 3.11 11.07 -7.15
C TYR A 10 2.85 11.46 -8.62
N LYS A 11 3.49 12.51 -9.15
CA LYS A 11 3.09 13.10 -10.45
C LYS A 11 4.22 13.32 -11.45
N ILE A 12 5.49 13.10 -11.07
CA ILE A 12 6.63 13.50 -11.89
C ILE A 12 7.75 12.45 -11.79
N LEU A 13 7.45 11.21 -12.17
CA LEU A 13 8.38 10.09 -12.11
C LEU A 13 9.08 9.82 -13.46
N PRO A 14 10.26 9.18 -13.48
CA PRO A 14 10.94 8.81 -14.72
C PRO A 14 10.06 8.02 -15.69
N GLY A 15 10.16 8.35 -16.98
CA GLY A 15 9.37 7.73 -18.06
C GLY A 15 7.96 8.32 -18.25
N MET A 16 7.53 9.25 -17.40
CA MET A 16 6.24 9.96 -17.50
C MET A 16 6.33 11.17 -18.41
N TRP A 17 5.28 11.44 -19.19
CA TRP A 17 5.09 12.72 -19.86
C TRP A 17 4.33 13.68 -18.95
N ILE A 18 4.94 14.82 -18.66
CA ILE A 18 4.34 15.90 -17.89
C ILE A 18 3.99 17.05 -18.83
N SER A 19 2.92 17.77 -18.51
CA SER A 19 2.55 18.99 -19.22
C SER A 19 2.59 20.19 -18.29
N ASP A 20 3.19 21.28 -18.75
CA ASP A 20 3.27 22.54 -18.03
C ASP A 20 3.24 23.71 -19.01
N LYS A 21 3.28 24.94 -18.50
CA LYS A 21 3.38 26.13 -19.33
C LYS A 21 4.84 26.55 -19.51
N ASP A 22 5.22 26.88 -20.75
CA ASP A 22 6.50 27.52 -21.02
C ASP A 22 6.52 28.98 -20.51
N SER A 23 7.68 29.64 -20.63
CA SER A 23 7.85 31.06 -20.25
C SER A 23 6.95 32.03 -21.01
N HIS A 24 6.29 31.58 -22.07
CA HIS A 24 5.37 32.36 -22.91
C HIS A 24 3.91 31.97 -22.68
N GLY A 25 3.62 31.08 -21.72
CA GLY A 25 2.29 30.63 -21.36
C GLY A 25 1.70 29.53 -22.25
N ASN A 26 2.47 28.95 -23.16
CA ASN A 26 2.02 27.85 -24.01
C ASN A 26 2.09 26.53 -23.25
N ASN A 27 1.09 25.65 -23.46
CA ASN A 27 1.16 24.29 -22.94
C ASN A 27 2.23 23.51 -23.70
N VAL A 28 3.20 22.98 -22.96
CA VAL A 28 4.31 22.19 -23.47
C VAL A 28 4.39 20.90 -22.65
N THR A 29 4.64 19.81 -23.36
CA THR A 29 4.85 18.47 -22.80
C THR A 29 6.34 18.14 -22.86
N ALA A 30 6.83 17.60 -21.75
CA ALA A 30 8.18 17.04 -21.61
C ALA A 30 8.10 15.64 -21.02
N GLN A 31 9.03 14.78 -21.39
CA GLN A 31 9.20 13.47 -20.78
C GLN A 31 10.25 13.56 -19.68
N VAL A 32 9.93 13.06 -18.49
CA VAL A 32 10.88 12.97 -17.38
C VAL A 32 11.90 11.89 -17.71
N THR A 33 13.17 12.26 -17.78
CA THR A 33 14.26 11.34 -18.14
C THR A 33 14.90 10.73 -16.91
N SER A 34 15.14 11.54 -15.87
CA SER A 34 15.83 11.06 -14.67
C SER A 34 15.57 11.98 -13.47
N TRP A 35 15.90 11.45 -12.29
CA TRP A 35 15.94 12.18 -11.04
C TRP A 35 17.36 12.27 -10.52
N ASN A 36 17.72 13.39 -9.91
CA ASN A 36 18.82 13.45 -8.96
C ASN A 36 18.28 13.05 -7.59
N TYR A 37 18.86 12.00 -7.02
CA TYR A 37 18.37 11.37 -5.81
C TYR A 37 19.50 11.18 -4.79
N LYS A 38 19.10 10.79 -3.57
CA LYS A 38 19.98 10.30 -2.52
C LYS A 38 19.28 9.14 -1.79
N PRO A 39 20.00 8.25 -1.10
CA PRO A 39 19.38 7.26 -0.23
C PRO A 39 18.44 7.91 0.78
N MET A 40 17.27 7.32 1.00
CA MET A 40 16.35 7.79 2.02
C MET A 40 16.85 7.33 3.41
N GLU A 41 16.94 8.26 4.34
CA GLU A 41 17.44 8.00 5.71
C GLU A 41 16.28 7.81 6.71
N GLY A 42 16.58 7.16 7.84
CA GLY A 42 15.61 6.92 8.92
C GLY A 42 14.44 6.05 8.47
N ILE A 43 14.70 5.03 7.66
CA ILE A 43 13.73 4.03 7.21
C ILE A 43 14.31 2.64 7.36
N TYR A 44 13.42 1.64 7.45
CA TYR A 44 13.79 0.24 7.38
C TYR A 44 13.64 -0.26 5.95
N ALA A 45 14.66 -0.05 5.13
CA ALA A 45 14.63 -0.36 3.69
C ALA A 45 14.22 -1.82 3.41
N ASN A 46 14.75 -2.79 4.17
CA ASN A 46 14.38 -4.20 4.00
C ASN A 46 12.89 -4.46 4.27
N PHE A 47 12.27 -3.76 5.22
CA PHE A 47 10.85 -3.88 5.52
C PHE A 47 10.00 -3.39 4.35
N ILE A 48 10.36 -2.23 3.77
CA ILE A 48 9.70 -1.68 2.58
C ILE A 48 9.92 -2.59 1.36
N GLU A 49 11.14 -3.11 1.21
CA GLU A 49 11.51 -4.00 0.12
C GLU A 49 10.65 -5.28 0.13
N SER A 50 10.40 -5.87 1.31
CA SER A 50 9.54 -7.04 1.44
C SER A 50 8.12 -6.78 0.90
N GLU A 51 7.52 -5.62 1.20
CA GLU A 51 6.20 -5.27 0.68
C GLU A 51 6.22 -5.02 -0.83
N ILE A 52 7.24 -4.31 -1.35
CA ILE A 52 7.40 -4.10 -2.80
C ILE A 52 7.48 -5.45 -3.51
N LYS A 53 8.33 -6.36 -3.02
CA LYS A 53 8.46 -7.71 -3.59
C LYS A 53 7.17 -8.49 -3.54
N ARG A 54 6.40 -8.41 -2.44
CA ARG A 54 5.08 -9.04 -2.33
C ARG A 54 4.14 -8.54 -3.43
N GLN A 55 4.04 -7.23 -3.63
CA GLN A 55 3.19 -6.64 -4.67
C GLN A 55 3.63 -7.05 -6.09
N VAL A 56 4.95 -7.11 -6.36
CA VAL A 56 5.47 -7.58 -7.64
C VAL A 56 5.17 -9.08 -7.86
N ARG A 57 5.27 -9.92 -6.82
CA ARG A 57 4.88 -11.34 -6.88
C ARG A 57 3.40 -11.50 -7.21
N LEU A 58 2.53 -10.72 -6.56
CA LEU A 58 1.10 -10.71 -6.86
C LEU A 58 0.83 -10.30 -8.32
N PHE A 59 1.47 -9.25 -8.81
CA PHE A 59 1.34 -8.85 -10.23
C PHE A 59 1.70 -9.99 -11.19
N SER A 60 2.75 -10.75 -10.89
CA SER A 60 3.16 -11.93 -11.66
C SER A 60 2.14 -13.07 -11.57
N MET A 61 1.61 -13.36 -10.38
CA MET A 61 0.58 -14.40 -10.17
C MET A 61 -0.70 -14.12 -10.96
N HIS A 62 -1.04 -12.84 -11.18
CA HIS A 62 -2.15 -12.44 -12.04
C HIS A 62 -1.83 -12.46 -13.55
N GLY A 63 -0.65 -12.94 -13.96
CA GLY A 63 -0.23 -13.09 -15.36
C GLY A 63 0.54 -11.90 -15.93
N GLY A 64 0.99 -10.98 -15.09
CA GLY A 64 1.80 -9.83 -15.49
C GLY A 64 3.27 -10.18 -15.74
N ASP A 65 3.93 -9.46 -16.64
CA ASP A 65 5.38 -9.54 -16.86
C ASP A 65 6.14 -8.67 -15.87
N ILE A 66 7.02 -9.32 -15.10
CA ILE A 66 7.89 -8.73 -14.07
C ILE A 66 9.38 -8.88 -14.42
N GLY A 67 9.73 -9.10 -15.68
CA GLY A 67 11.09 -9.43 -16.12
C GLY A 67 12.16 -8.36 -15.82
N ASP A 68 11.76 -7.15 -15.41
CA ASP A 68 12.68 -6.10 -14.97
C ASP A 68 13.09 -6.21 -13.49
N TYR A 69 12.42 -7.06 -12.71
CA TYR A 69 12.59 -7.15 -11.25
C TYR A 69 13.41 -8.37 -10.81
N ASN A 70 14.28 -8.16 -9.83
CA ASN A 70 14.91 -9.24 -9.07
C ASN A 70 14.19 -9.44 -7.73
N LEU A 71 13.58 -10.61 -7.55
CA LEU A 71 12.82 -10.97 -6.35
C LEU A 71 13.58 -11.89 -5.39
N ASP A 72 14.88 -12.07 -5.61
CA ASP A 72 15.79 -12.80 -4.72
C ASP A 72 15.91 -12.08 -3.36
N ASP A 73 15.55 -12.78 -2.29
CA ASP A 73 15.54 -12.25 -0.93
C ASP A 73 16.93 -12.09 -0.32
N GLU A 74 17.96 -12.74 -0.89
CA GLU A 74 19.34 -12.65 -0.38
C GLU A 74 20.13 -11.48 -0.97
N LYS A 75 19.87 -11.12 -2.23
CA LYS A 75 20.68 -10.12 -2.96
C LYS A 75 20.17 -8.68 -2.82
N GLY A 76 18.93 -8.52 -2.33
CA GLY A 76 18.23 -7.25 -2.30
C GLY A 76 17.87 -6.75 -3.71
N GLY A 77 16.61 -6.37 -3.93
CA GLY A 77 16.09 -5.96 -5.24
C GLY A 77 16.01 -4.45 -5.44
N PHE A 78 15.98 -3.67 -4.36
CA PHE A 78 15.61 -2.25 -4.42
C PHE A 78 16.51 -1.33 -3.62
N SER A 79 16.74 -0.12 -4.16
CA SER A 79 17.32 1.03 -3.45
C SER A 79 16.22 2.07 -3.21
N VAL A 80 15.84 2.29 -1.95
CA VAL A 80 14.84 3.32 -1.59
C VAL A 80 15.51 4.69 -1.52
N VAL A 81 15.07 5.60 -2.38
CA VAL A 81 15.71 6.90 -2.59
C VAL A 81 14.71 8.06 -2.49
N GLU A 82 15.17 9.25 -2.14
CA GLU A 82 14.38 10.48 -2.18
C GLU A 82 15.06 11.55 -3.05
N SER A 83 14.32 12.62 -3.39
CA SER A 83 14.86 13.78 -4.10
C SER A 83 16.05 14.37 -3.34
N ALA A 84 17.16 14.64 -4.04
CA ALA A 84 18.41 15.11 -3.42
C ALA A 84 18.30 16.53 -2.84
N CYS A 85 17.48 17.40 -3.44
CA CYS A 85 17.24 18.79 -3.04
C CYS A 85 18.52 19.62 -2.85
N ARG A 86 19.53 19.37 -3.70
CA ARG A 86 20.81 20.09 -3.65
C ARG A 86 20.62 21.54 -4.14
N PRO A 87 21.11 22.56 -3.41
CA PRO A 87 20.95 23.95 -3.82
C PRO A 87 21.47 24.21 -5.24
N GLY A 88 20.64 24.82 -6.09
CA GLY A 88 20.99 25.17 -7.47
C GLY A 88 21.02 24.02 -8.47
N ILE A 89 20.83 22.77 -8.03
CA ILE A 89 20.78 21.60 -8.91
C ILE A 89 19.31 21.15 -9.02
N PRO A 90 18.75 21.05 -10.24
CA PRO A 90 17.38 20.58 -10.42
C PRO A 90 17.28 19.09 -10.10
N ASP A 91 16.32 18.68 -9.26
CA ASP A 91 16.12 17.26 -8.95
C ASP A 91 15.50 16.49 -10.12
N ILE A 92 14.60 17.12 -10.88
CA ILE A 92 13.87 16.46 -11.96
C ILE A 92 14.42 16.96 -13.30
N ILE A 93 14.90 16.03 -14.11
CA ILE A 93 15.40 16.29 -15.46
C ILE A 93 14.34 15.79 -16.44
N ALA A 94 13.92 16.67 -17.34
CA ALA A 94 12.92 16.37 -18.35
C ALA A 94 13.30 17.00 -19.70
N GLU A 95 12.96 16.31 -20.77
CA GLU A 95 13.25 16.74 -22.14
C GLU A 95 11.97 16.95 -22.94
N LEU A 96 11.97 17.97 -23.82
CA LEU A 96 10.82 18.26 -24.68
C LEU A 96 10.48 17.05 -25.55
N SER A 97 9.26 16.55 -25.39
CA SER A 97 8.76 15.36 -26.07
C SER A 97 7.23 15.36 -26.01
N PRO A 98 6.50 15.18 -27.12
CA PRO A 98 6.98 14.95 -28.49
C PRO A 98 7.62 16.18 -29.16
N LEU A 99 8.42 15.96 -30.21
CA LEU A 99 9.07 17.04 -31.00
C LEU A 99 8.35 17.37 -32.32
N MET A 100 7.13 16.87 -32.49
CA MET A 100 6.26 17.21 -33.62
C MET A 100 5.40 18.42 -33.26
N TYR A 101 5.44 19.44 -34.11
CA TYR A 101 4.69 20.69 -33.96
C TYR A 101 3.89 20.98 -35.23
N TYR A 102 2.86 21.82 -35.11
CA TYR A 102 2.11 22.31 -36.25
C TYR A 102 1.79 23.81 -36.13
N CYS A 103 1.65 24.47 -37.28
CA CYS A 103 1.21 25.86 -37.32
C CYS A 103 -0.32 25.95 -37.38
N PRO A 104 -1.01 26.69 -36.50
CA PRO A 104 -2.45 26.89 -36.58
C PRO A 104 -2.91 27.63 -37.85
N GLU A 105 -2.06 28.48 -38.42
CA GLU A 105 -2.40 29.34 -39.57
C GLU A 105 -2.24 28.63 -40.92
N CYS A 106 -1.11 27.96 -41.14
CA CYS A 106 -0.84 27.27 -42.41
C CYS A 106 -0.91 25.75 -42.32
N HIS A 107 -1.25 25.21 -41.15
CA HIS A 107 -1.38 23.79 -40.85
C HIS A 107 -0.12 22.95 -41.07
N ARG A 108 1.01 23.56 -41.44
CA ARG A 108 2.26 22.84 -41.68
C ARG A 108 2.70 22.10 -40.43
N ALA A 109 2.91 20.80 -40.54
CA ALA A 109 3.52 19.96 -39.52
C ALA A 109 5.05 19.96 -39.67
N THR A 110 5.78 20.00 -38.56
CA THR A 110 7.25 20.05 -38.53
C THR A 110 7.77 19.16 -37.41
N GLN A 111 8.76 18.33 -37.72
CA GLN A 111 9.46 17.48 -36.76
C GLN A 111 10.81 18.14 -36.43
N PHE A 112 11.04 18.49 -35.17
CA PHE A 112 12.33 19.00 -34.72
C PHE A 112 13.26 17.86 -34.28
N GLN A 113 14.57 18.12 -34.35
CA GLN A 113 15.60 17.16 -33.96
C GLN A 113 15.79 17.07 -32.44
N ASN A 114 15.66 18.20 -31.75
CA ASN A 114 15.76 18.30 -30.29
C ASN A 114 15.00 19.54 -29.78
N GLY A 115 14.84 19.63 -28.47
CA GLY A 115 14.13 20.74 -27.83
C GLY A 115 14.73 22.12 -28.09
N LYS A 116 16.06 22.24 -28.24
CA LYS A 116 16.74 23.51 -28.52
C LYS A 116 16.49 24.03 -29.93
N ALA A 117 16.17 23.13 -30.87
CA ALA A 117 15.86 23.48 -32.26
C ALA A 117 14.40 23.95 -32.46
N VAL A 118 13.55 23.83 -31.44
CA VAL A 118 12.13 24.21 -31.54
C VAL A 118 12.02 25.72 -31.75
N LEU A 119 11.35 26.11 -32.83
CA LEU A 119 11.07 27.49 -33.15
C LEU A 119 9.73 27.93 -32.55
N GLN A 120 9.65 29.17 -32.07
CA GLN A 120 8.40 29.73 -31.54
C GLN A 120 7.42 30.10 -32.66
N THR A 121 7.95 30.71 -33.72
CA THR A 121 7.17 31.14 -34.89
C THR A 121 7.33 30.14 -36.02
N CYS A 122 6.25 29.90 -36.77
CA CYS A 122 6.28 29.03 -37.93
C CYS A 122 7.34 29.52 -38.94
N PRO A 123 8.32 28.68 -39.32
CA PRO A 123 9.36 29.07 -40.27
C PRO A 123 8.82 29.28 -41.68
N ILE A 124 7.64 28.74 -42.00
CA ILE A 124 7.04 28.78 -43.33
C ILE A 124 6.20 30.04 -43.53
N CYS A 125 5.14 30.23 -42.72
CA CYS A 125 4.23 31.35 -42.90
C CYS A 125 4.63 32.60 -42.11
N LYS A 126 5.53 32.47 -41.13
CA LYS A 126 5.98 33.55 -40.22
C LYS A 126 4.87 34.26 -39.41
N LYS A 127 3.63 33.78 -39.48
CA LYS A 127 2.45 34.39 -38.84
C LYS A 127 2.00 33.67 -37.57
N GLY A 128 1.93 32.34 -37.62
CA GLY A 128 1.42 31.53 -36.51
C GLY A 128 2.51 31.05 -35.56
N ARG A 129 2.22 31.05 -34.25
CA ARG A 129 3.03 30.34 -33.25
C ARG A 129 2.86 28.83 -33.40
N LEU A 130 3.94 28.07 -33.28
CA LEU A 130 3.89 26.62 -33.40
C LEU A 130 3.26 26.00 -32.15
N LYS A 131 2.36 25.04 -32.35
CA LYS A 131 1.74 24.23 -31.28
C LYS A 131 2.34 22.84 -31.28
N GLN A 132 2.71 22.33 -30.10
CA GLN A 132 3.18 20.97 -29.95
C GLN A 132 2.04 19.97 -30.13
N LEU A 133 2.30 18.87 -30.82
CA LEU A 133 1.39 17.73 -30.89
C LEU A 133 1.63 16.83 -29.69
N GLN A 134 0.73 16.86 -28.71
CA GLN A 134 0.85 16.16 -27.43
C GLN A 134 0.26 14.75 -27.50
N LEU A 135 0.70 13.96 -28.49
CA LEU A 135 0.29 12.58 -28.67
C LEU A 135 1.49 11.64 -28.59
N VAL A 136 1.29 10.47 -27.98
CA VAL A 136 2.30 9.42 -27.80
C VAL A 136 1.73 8.05 -28.18
N TYR A 137 2.60 7.06 -28.35
CA TYR A 137 2.28 5.65 -28.60
C TYR A 137 2.60 4.80 -27.36
N PRO A 138 1.68 4.66 -26.39
CA PRO A 138 1.84 3.79 -25.22
C PRO A 138 1.42 2.34 -25.51
N CYS A 139 2.20 1.37 -25.03
CA CYS A 139 1.92 -0.05 -25.20
C CYS A 139 1.91 -0.78 -23.85
N GLU A 140 1.04 -1.79 -23.69
CA GLU A 140 0.90 -2.61 -22.47
C GLU A 140 2.20 -3.32 -22.07
N CYS A 141 3.09 -3.63 -23.01
CA CYS A 141 4.41 -4.23 -22.74
C CYS A 141 5.45 -3.23 -22.20
N GLY A 142 5.02 -2.05 -21.72
CA GLY A 142 5.89 -1.00 -21.16
C GLY A 142 6.48 -0.02 -22.18
N TYR A 143 6.50 -0.36 -23.47
CA TYR A 143 7.01 0.52 -24.53
C TYR A 143 6.20 1.81 -24.63
N ALA A 144 6.87 2.95 -24.78
CA ALA A 144 6.24 4.18 -25.22
C ALA A 144 7.17 5.01 -26.10
N SER A 145 6.60 5.74 -27.05
CA SER A 145 7.33 6.71 -27.86
C SER A 145 6.48 7.93 -28.24
N PRO A 146 7.12 9.08 -28.49
CA PRO A 146 6.41 10.22 -29.05
C PRO A 146 5.93 9.92 -30.48
N ILE A 147 4.88 10.62 -30.93
CA ILE A 147 4.49 10.57 -32.34
C ILE A 147 5.56 11.27 -33.20
N PHE A 148 5.89 10.61 -34.32
CA PHE A 148 6.72 11.15 -35.38
C PHE A 148 5.89 11.35 -36.65
N ILE A 149 6.31 12.31 -37.48
CA ILE A 149 5.77 12.47 -38.83
C ILE A 149 6.00 11.15 -39.62
N PRO A 150 4.94 10.52 -40.17
CA PRO A 150 5.08 9.31 -40.97
C PRO A 150 5.98 9.54 -42.20
N LYS A 151 6.91 8.63 -42.48
CA LYS A 151 7.76 8.70 -43.67
C LYS A 151 7.00 8.17 -44.89
N VAL A 152 6.74 9.04 -45.87
CA VAL A 152 6.20 8.68 -47.19
C VAL A 152 7.24 8.98 -48.27
N ARG A 153 7.52 8.00 -49.15
CA ARG A 153 8.54 8.12 -50.19
C ARG A 153 8.21 9.29 -51.13
N GLY A 154 9.17 10.22 -51.29
CA GLY A 154 9.02 11.39 -52.15
C GLY A 154 8.22 12.55 -51.54
N VAL A 155 7.87 12.48 -50.26
CA VAL A 155 7.04 13.50 -49.59
C VAL A 155 7.81 14.10 -48.41
N ASN A 156 8.04 15.41 -48.49
CA ASN A 156 8.71 16.20 -47.44
C ASN A 156 7.74 17.16 -46.72
N GLU A 157 6.49 17.21 -47.18
CA GLU A 157 5.51 18.23 -46.80
C GLU A 157 4.28 17.59 -46.16
N TYR A 158 4.02 17.92 -44.90
CA TYR A 158 2.92 17.36 -44.14
C TYR A 158 2.10 18.47 -43.47
N TYR A 159 0.80 18.25 -43.36
CA TYR A 159 -0.16 19.21 -42.85
C TYR A 159 -1.04 18.55 -41.80
N TYR A 160 -1.20 19.17 -40.63
CA TYR A 160 -2.00 18.67 -39.53
C TYR A 160 -3.22 19.57 -39.31
N TYR A 161 -4.41 18.99 -39.45
CA TYR A 161 -5.69 19.67 -39.29
C TYR A 161 -6.45 19.05 -38.12
N PRO A 162 -6.26 19.56 -36.88
CA PRO A 162 -6.84 18.94 -35.68
C PRO A 162 -8.37 18.94 -35.68
N VAL A 163 -9.02 19.90 -36.35
CA VAL A 163 -10.49 19.97 -36.43
C VAL A 163 -11.04 18.94 -37.41
N GLU A 164 -10.30 18.63 -38.48
CA GLU A 164 -10.74 17.67 -39.50
C GLU A 164 -10.43 16.22 -39.09
N LYS A 165 -9.15 15.93 -38.79
CA LYS A 165 -8.67 14.59 -38.42
C LYS A 165 -7.52 14.68 -37.42
N GLN A 166 -7.83 14.41 -36.15
CA GLN A 166 -6.90 14.53 -35.02
C GLN A 166 -5.74 13.52 -35.03
N TYR A 167 -5.92 12.38 -35.69
CA TYR A 167 -5.02 11.22 -35.57
C TYR A 167 -4.19 10.93 -36.82
N GLY A 168 -3.85 11.96 -37.60
CA GLY A 168 -2.95 11.78 -38.71
C GLY A 168 -2.57 13.10 -39.37
N VAL A 169 -1.78 12.99 -40.43
CA VAL A 169 -1.37 14.12 -41.25
C VAL A 169 -1.87 13.96 -42.68
N PHE A 170 -2.04 15.09 -43.35
CA PHE A 170 -2.27 15.15 -44.78
C PHE A 170 -0.98 15.48 -45.50
N TYR A 171 -0.85 14.98 -46.72
CA TYR A 171 0.19 15.37 -47.65
C TYR A 171 -0.38 15.40 -49.06
N TYR A 172 0.36 15.99 -50.00
CA TYR A 172 -0.09 16.13 -51.38
C TYR A 172 0.75 15.28 -52.32
N GLN A 173 0.08 14.52 -53.19
CA GLN A 173 0.70 13.85 -54.34
C GLN A 173 0.08 14.44 -55.62
N GLY A 174 0.82 15.35 -56.25
CA GLY A 174 0.27 16.19 -57.31
C GLY A 174 -0.86 17.08 -56.75
N LYS A 175 -2.07 16.94 -57.30
CA LYS A 175 -3.27 17.66 -56.84
C LYS A 175 -4.08 16.90 -55.78
N ASN A 176 -3.73 15.65 -55.49
CA ASN A 176 -4.50 14.80 -54.57
C ASN A 176 -4.04 15.04 -53.12
N ARG A 177 -4.99 15.38 -52.24
CA ARG A 177 -4.79 15.46 -50.79
C ARG A 177 -4.98 14.06 -50.19
N VAL A 178 -3.91 13.47 -49.64
CA VAL A 178 -3.91 12.11 -49.09
C VAL A 178 -3.77 12.17 -47.58
N PHE A 179 -4.58 11.39 -46.87
CA PHE A 179 -4.50 11.26 -45.41
C PHE A 179 -3.62 10.08 -45.01
N LYS A 180 -2.73 10.28 -44.05
CA LYS A 180 -1.90 9.24 -43.42
C LYS A 180 -2.15 9.24 -41.92
N GLU A 181 -2.76 8.17 -41.44
CA GLU A 181 -3.01 7.97 -40.01
C GLU A 181 -1.71 7.72 -39.24
N PHE A 182 -1.68 8.19 -38.00
CA PHE A 182 -0.67 7.85 -37.01
C PHE A 182 -0.87 6.41 -36.53
N GLY A 183 0.16 5.59 -36.68
CA GLY A 183 0.16 4.23 -36.16
C GLY A 183 1.49 3.54 -36.40
N ILE A 184 1.94 2.76 -35.42
CA ILE A 184 3.15 1.95 -35.49
C ILE A 184 2.86 0.54 -34.95
N LYS A 185 3.68 -0.42 -35.36
CA LYS A 185 3.83 -1.68 -34.62
C LYS A 185 4.81 -1.43 -33.48
N CYS A 186 4.46 -1.86 -32.28
CA CYS A 186 5.33 -1.83 -31.12
C CYS A 186 6.62 -2.57 -31.46
N PRO A 187 7.81 -1.96 -31.28
CA PRO A 187 9.07 -2.63 -31.56
C PRO A 187 9.34 -3.78 -30.58
N ASN A 188 8.76 -3.74 -29.38
CA ASN A 188 9.00 -4.75 -28.34
C ASN A 188 8.10 -5.99 -28.53
N CYS A 189 6.79 -5.80 -28.74
CA CYS A 189 5.82 -6.91 -28.75
C CYS A 189 5.10 -7.12 -30.10
N GLY A 190 5.37 -6.29 -31.10
CA GLY A 190 4.77 -6.35 -32.44
C GLY A 190 3.30 -5.95 -32.55
N GLN A 191 2.61 -5.62 -31.44
CA GLN A 191 1.21 -5.17 -31.46
C GLN A 191 1.06 -3.81 -32.15
N MET A 192 -0.07 -3.58 -32.81
CA MET A 192 -0.42 -2.25 -33.31
C MET A 192 -0.72 -1.32 -32.14
N VAL A 193 0.07 -0.27 -31.97
CA VAL A 193 -0.06 0.67 -30.87
C VAL A 193 -1.02 1.79 -31.25
N GLN A 194 -2.02 2.01 -30.41
CA GLN A 194 -2.93 3.15 -30.54
C GLN A 194 -2.29 4.39 -29.91
N ARG A 195 -2.59 5.55 -30.49
CA ARG A 195 -2.16 6.84 -29.94
C ARG A 195 -2.97 7.21 -28.71
N ASP A 196 -2.36 7.98 -27.83
CA ASP A 196 -3.02 8.54 -26.66
C ASP A 196 -2.48 9.95 -26.39
N SER A 197 -3.23 10.75 -25.63
CA SER A 197 -2.75 12.07 -25.20
C SER A 197 -1.57 11.88 -24.26
N ALA A 198 -0.47 12.61 -24.44
CA ALA A 198 0.75 12.46 -23.64
C ALA A 198 0.49 12.58 -22.12
N SER A 199 -0.44 13.46 -21.73
CA SER A 199 -0.83 13.68 -20.33
C SER A 199 -1.95 12.77 -19.82
N ALA A 200 -2.42 11.82 -20.64
CA ALA A 200 -3.46 10.89 -20.20
C ALA A 200 -2.94 9.97 -19.09
N GLY A 201 -3.74 9.77 -18.04
CA GLY A 201 -3.41 8.84 -16.95
C GLY A 201 -3.31 7.37 -17.41
N SER A 202 -3.84 7.04 -18.59
CA SER A 202 -3.62 5.75 -19.25
C SER A 202 -2.17 5.55 -19.68
N ASN A 203 -1.37 6.59 -19.89
CA ASN A 203 0.01 6.42 -20.37
C ASN A 203 0.96 5.96 -19.29
N TYR A 204 0.66 6.28 -18.03
CA TYR A 204 1.58 6.11 -16.94
C TYR A 204 0.77 5.92 -15.65
N LYS A 205 0.77 4.69 -15.14
CA LYS A 205 0.11 4.32 -13.89
C LYS A 205 1.21 3.85 -12.94
N ALA A 206 1.61 4.73 -12.02
CA ALA A 206 2.64 4.43 -11.04
C ALA A 206 2.12 3.44 -9.99
N PHE A 207 2.97 2.50 -9.59
CA PHE A 207 2.72 1.58 -8.51
C PHE A 207 3.48 2.02 -7.27
N THR A 208 2.75 2.26 -6.19
CA THR A 208 3.29 2.77 -4.93
C THR A 208 2.95 1.83 -3.78
N ALA A 209 3.98 1.33 -3.10
CA ALA A 209 3.82 0.65 -1.82
C ALA A 209 3.74 1.70 -0.70
N ASN A 210 2.71 1.65 0.13
CA ASN A 210 2.60 2.52 1.30
C ASN A 210 2.72 1.66 2.56
N VAL A 211 3.76 1.90 3.34
CA VAL A 211 4.14 1.13 4.54
C VAL A 211 4.26 2.09 5.71
N ILE A 212 3.79 1.68 6.89
CA ILE A 212 4.04 2.45 8.12
C ILE A 212 5.52 2.31 8.46
N ASN A 213 6.22 3.43 8.58
CA ASN A 213 7.62 3.40 9.00
C ASN A 213 7.66 2.85 10.42
N LEU A 214 8.49 1.83 10.64
CA LEU A 214 8.78 1.34 11.99
C LEU A 214 9.54 2.46 12.70
N ILE A 215 8.80 3.27 13.42
CA ILE A 215 9.28 4.51 13.98
C ILE A 215 10.30 4.28 15.10
N SER A 216 10.13 3.19 15.86
CA SER A 216 11.00 2.80 16.96
C SER A 216 12.28 2.17 16.38
N PRO A 217 13.46 2.76 16.65
CA PRO A 217 14.75 2.16 16.32
C PRO A 217 14.85 0.69 16.77
N GLU A 218 14.23 0.41 17.93
CA GLU A 218 14.18 -0.89 18.58
C GLU A 218 13.33 -1.89 17.79
N LEU A 219 12.10 -1.53 17.39
CA LEU A 219 11.21 -2.43 16.62
C LEU A 219 11.82 -2.83 15.27
N GLY A 220 12.46 -1.90 14.57
CA GLY A 220 13.08 -2.24 13.30
C GLY A 220 14.41 -3.00 13.46
N ALA A 221 15.19 -2.73 14.52
CA ALA A 221 16.34 -3.56 14.87
C ALA A 221 15.93 -4.99 15.27
N PHE A 222 14.79 -5.12 15.95
CA PHE A 222 14.16 -6.39 16.28
C PHE A 222 13.74 -7.14 15.01
N TYR A 223 13.07 -6.48 14.05
CA TYR A 223 12.70 -7.13 12.77
C TYR A 223 13.90 -7.66 11.99
N GLN A 224 15.03 -6.96 12.03
CA GLN A 224 16.27 -7.39 11.38
C GLN A 224 16.87 -8.68 11.96
N LYS A 225 16.42 -9.14 13.14
CA LYS A 225 16.82 -10.45 13.68
C LYS A 225 16.20 -11.63 12.96
N GLY A 226 15.35 -11.39 11.95
CA GLY A 226 14.86 -12.41 11.02
C GLY A 226 13.71 -13.24 11.59
N GLU A 227 13.64 -14.51 11.18
CA GLU A 227 12.55 -15.43 11.52
C GLU A 227 12.23 -15.51 13.04
N PRO A 228 13.21 -15.59 13.96
CA PRO A 228 12.90 -15.66 15.39
C PRO A 228 12.13 -14.43 15.90
N ALA A 229 12.48 -13.23 15.44
CA ALA A 229 11.76 -12.01 15.81
C ALA A 229 10.33 -11.97 15.25
N ARG A 230 10.15 -12.47 14.03
CA ARG A 230 8.82 -12.58 13.40
C ARG A 230 7.94 -13.53 14.22
N LYS A 231 8.44 -14.70 14.61
CA LYS A 231 7.71 -15.65 15.48
C LYS A 231 7.39 -15.06 16.85
N ILE A 232 8.29 -14.32 17.47
CA ILE A 232 8.03 -13.64 18.75
C ILE A 232 6.90 -12.60 18.62
N MET A 233 6.83 -11.87 17.51
CA MET A 233 5.72 -10.93 17.24
C MET A 233 4.38 -11.65 17.15
N ILE A 234 4.35 -12.82 16.50
CA ILE A 234 3.15 -13.68 16.44
C ILE A 234 2.80 -14.18 17.85
N SER A 235 3.76 -14.70 18.60
CA SER A 235 3.56 -15.13 19.99
C SER A 235 3.02 -14.02 20.89
N LYS A 236 3.47 -12.78 20.72
CA LYS A 236 2.90 -11.60 21.39
C LYS A 236 1.42 -11.40 21.05
N TRP A 237 1.06 -11.50 19.78
CA TRP A 237 -0.33 -11.37 19.33
C TRP A 237 -1.27 -12.38 19.99
N PHE A 238 -0.78 -13.61 20.17
CA PHE A 238 -1.48 -14.70 20.85
C PHE A 238 -1.34 -14.68 22.39
N GLY A 239 -0.78 -13.61 22.98
CA GLY A 239 -0.67 -13.47 24.43
C GLY A 239 0.38 -14.38 25.09
N ARG A 240 1.23 -15.05 24.30
CA ARG A 240 2.34 -15.90 24.80
C ARG A 240 3.55 -15.07 25.25
N VAL A 241 3.60 -13.79 24.84
CA VAL A 241 4.57 -12.79 25.32
C VAL A 241 3.77 -11.66 25.95
N SER A 242 3.99 -11.37 27.23
CA SER A 242 3.39 -10.19 27.87
C SER A 242 4.01 -8.89 27.34
N GLU A 243 3.29 -7.78 27.45
CA GLU A 243 3.80 -6.46 27.02
C GLU A 243 5.11 -6.08 27.74
N ASP A 244 5.21 -6.36 29.05
CA ASP A 244 6.41 -6.09 29.83
C ASP A 244 7.60 -6.90 29.32
N ASN A 245 7.40 -8.20 29.05
CA ASN A 245 8.46 -9.07 28.55
C ASN A 245 8.86 -8.70 27.13
N PHE A 246 7.91 -8.30 26.28
CA PHE A 246 8.22 -7.80 24.95
C PHE A 246 9.05 -6.52 25.01
N THR A 247 8.71 -5.60 25.91
CA THR A 247 9.46 -4.36 26.14
C THR A 247 10.89 -4.66 26.60
N LYS A 248 11.09 -5.60 27.55
CA LYS A 248 12.43 -6.06 27.97
C LYS A 248 13.25 -6.62 26.80
N ILE A 249 12.62 -7.35 25.87
CA ILE A 249 13.28 -7.87 24.66
C ILE A 249 13.73 -6.72 23.75
N LEU A 250 12.87 -5.72 23.54
CA LEU A 250 13.20 -4.54 22.72
C LEU A 250 14.32 -3.69 23.33
N GLU A 251 14.38 -3.59 24.66
CA GLU A 251 15.47 -2.89 25.36
C GLU A 251 16.82 -3.63 25.28
N ASN A 252 16.80 -4.96 25.09
CA ASN A 252 17.99 -5.83 25.14
C ASN A 252 18.15 -6.72 23.90
N ILE A 253 17.83 -6.21 22.71
CA ILE A 253 17.75 -6.99 21.45
C ILE A 253 19.03 -7.81 21.18
N ASP A 254 20.22 -7.22 21.25
CA ASP A 254 21.44 -7.95 20.93
C ASP A 254 21.76 -9.08 21.92
N SER A 255 21.45 -8.87 23.20
CA SER A 255 21.62 -9.89 24.24
C SER A 255 20.59 -11.01 24.08
N ALA A 256 19.32 -10.66 23.86
CA ALA A 256 18.21 -11.59 23.72
C ALA A 256 18.42 -12.56 22.55
N PHE A 257 18.97 -12.08 21.42
CA PHE A 257 19.21 -12.87 20.21
C PHE A 257 20.66 -13.39 20.09
N SER A 258 21.48 -13.27 21.13
CA SER A 258 22.85 -13.77 21.09
C SER A 258 22.89 -15.30 21.16
N LYS A 259 23.90 -15.94 20.53
CA LYS A 259 24.09 -17.41 20.61
C LYS A 259 24.37 -17.92 22.03
N LYS A 260 24.58 -17.04 23.01
CA LYS A 260 24.84 -17.39 24.42
C LYS A 260 23.56 -17.68 25.21
N THR A 261 22.42 -17.22 24.73
CA THR A 261 21.09 -17.43 25.34
C THR A 261 20.35 -18.64 24.76
N THR A 262 20.96 -19.34 23.79
CA THR A 262 20.43 -20.58 23.19
C THR A 262 20.52 -21.73 24.19
N LYS A 263 19.50 -22.59 24.30
CA LYS A 263 19.49 -23.68 25.30
C LYS A 263 20.73 -24.57 25.24
N SER A 264 21.23 -24.87 24.03
CA SER A 264 22.45 -25.66 23.85
C SER A 264 23.74 -24.95 24.31
N ALA A 265 23.78 -23.62 24.25
CA ALA A 265 24.92 -22.83 24.71
C ALA A 265 24.90 -22.66 26.23
N ILE A 266 23.72 -22.46 26.82
CA ILE A 266 23.52 -22.46 28.28
C ILE A 266 23.89 -23.84 28.85
N GLU A 267 23.45 -24.93 28.22
CA GLU A 267 23.82 -26.29 28.62
C GLU A 267 25.34 -26.54 28.49
N SER A 268 25.98 -26.07 27.40
CA SER A 268 27.43 -26.20 27.22
C SER A 268 28.25 -25.38 28.22
N GLU A 269 27.80 -24.18 28.59
CA GLU A 269 28.43 -23.33 29.59
C GLU A 269 28.24 -23.90 31.00
N ALA A 270 27.03 -24.39 31.31
CA ALA A 270 26.72 -25.09 32.56
C ALA A 270 27.53 -26.39 32.71
N GLU A 271 27.69 -27.15 31.62
CA GLU A 271 28.59 -28.31 31.56
C GLU A 271 30.04 -27.94 31.86
N LYS A 272 30.53 -26.84 31.26
CA LYS A 272 31.91 -26.39 31.47
C LYS A 272 32.15 -25.94 32.91
N GLN A 273 31.19 -25.23 33.50
CA GLN A 273 31.24 -24.82 34.91
C GLN A 273 31.15 -26.02 35.86
N ALA A 274 30.24 -26.96 35.61
CA ALA A 274 30.13 -28.19 36.40
C ALA A 274 31.42 -29.03 36.33
N LYS A 275 32.03 -29.16 35.14
CA LYS A 275 33.33 -29.84 34.97
C LYS A 275 34.48 -29.11 35.69
N GLN A 276 34.43 -27.77 35.81
CA GLN A 276 35.40 -27.02 36.61
C GLN A 276 35.20 -27.22 38.12
N LEU A 277 33.96 -27.29 38.60
CA LEU A 277 33.65 -27.61 39.99
C LEU A 277 34.08 -29.03 40.37
N LEU A 278 33.93 -29.98 39.44
CA LEU A 278 34.43 -31.35 39.57
C LEU A 278 35.96 -31.36 39.66
N ALA A 279 36.64 -30.65 38.77
CA ALA A 279 38.11 -30.53 38.77
C ALA A 279 38.66 -29.81 40.02
N ALA A 280 37.87 -28.92 40.63
CA ALA A 280 38.18 -28.24 41.88
C ALA A 280 37.84 -29.08 43.14
N GLY A 281 37.24 -30.26 42.98
CA GLY A 281 36.87 -31.16 44.09
C GLY A 281 35.66 -30.68 44.92
N LEU A 282 34.85 -29.78 44.37
CA LEU A 282 33.68 -29.20 45.06
C LEU A 282 32.39 -30.04 44.87
N ILE A 283 32.38 -30.92 43.86
CA ILE A 283 31.29 -31.87 43.57
C ILE A 283 31.90 -33.24 43.20
N ASN A 284 31.12 -34.31 43.32
CA ASN A 284 31.51 -35.66 42.89
C ASN A 284 30.92 -36.03 41.51
N GLU A 285 31.43 -37.09 40.86
CA GLU A 285 30.92 -37.55 39.55
C GLU A 285 29.42 -37.85 39.57
N ASP A 286 28.90 -38.45 40.64
CA ASP A 286 27.47 -38.75 40.81
C ASP A 286 26.59 -37.47 40.90
N GLN A 287 27.19 -36.31 41.18
CA GLN A 287 26.50 -35.02 41.30
C GLN A 287 26.63 -34.16 40.03
N LEU A 288 27.39 -34.61 39.04
CA LEU A 288 27.70 -33.84 37.84
C LEU A 288 26.44 -33.50 37.04
N GLU A 289 25.62 -34.49 36.70
CA GLU A 289 24.38 -34.30 35.93
C GLU A 289 23.37 -33.42 36.69
N ALA A 290 23.21 -33.64 37.99
CA ALA A 290 22.33 -32.82 38.83
C ALA A 290 22.80 -31.37 38.93
N THR A 291 24.12 -31.13 38.95
CA THR A 291 24.71 -29.79 38.99
C THR A 291 24.57 -29.09 37.64
N ILE A 292 24.74 -29.80 36.52
CA ILE A 292 24.48 -29.27 35.17
C ILE A 292 23.02 -28.84 35.06
N ALA A 293 22.08 -29.70 35.48
CA ALA A 293 20.66 -29.40 35.48
C ALA A 293 20.31 -28.21 36.40
N SER A 294 20.97 -28.07 37.56
CA SER A 294 20.76 -26.93 38.47
C SER A 294 21.33 -25.62 37.92
N LEU A 295 22.51 -25.65 37.28
CA LEU A 295 23.16 -24.47 36.70
C LEU A 295 22.48 -24.01 35.41
N SER A 296 22.02 -24.94 34.58
CA SER A 296 21.21 -24.62 33.41
C SER A 296 19.87 -24.03 33.84
N LYS A 297 19.26 -24.58 34.90
CA LYS A 297 17.98 -24.09 35.44
C LYS A 297 18.10 -22.73 36.12
N SER A 298 19.15 -22.48 36.90
CA SER A 298 19.38 -21.16 37.51
C SER A 298 19.76 -20.08 36.47
N SER A 299 20.40 -20.49 35.37
CA SER A 299 20.68 -19.60 34.23
C SER A 299 19.44 -19.37 33.36
N SER A 300 18.49 -20.32 33.33
CA SER A 300 17.19 -20.17 32.65
C SER A 300 16.12 -19.46 33.49
N ASP A 301 16.24 -19.43 34.82
CA ASP A 301 15.37 -18.66 35.73
C ASP A 301 15.58 -17.14 35.57
N ASN A 302 16.64 -16.71 34.86
CA ASN A 302 16.64 -15.42 34.19
C ASN A 302 15.72 -15.50 32.96
N ASP A 303 14.43 -15.27 33.19
CA ASP A 303 13.28 -14.80 32.38
C ASP A 303 13.46 -14.35 30.88
N SER A 304 14.47 -14.82 30.13
CA SER A 304 14.95 -14.15 28.91
C SER A 304 15.43 -15.07 27.78
N SER A 305 15.11 -16.37 27.77
CA SER A 305 15.33 -17.17 26.55
C SER A 305 14.21 -16.88 25.56
N ILE A 306 14.55 -16.24 24.43
CA ILE A 306 13.60 -15.98 23.35
C ILE A 306 13.06 -17.26 22.71
N GLU A 307 13.76 -18.40 22.90
CA GLU A 307 13.39 -19.69 22.32
C GLU A 307 12.02 -20.16 22.79
N GLN A 308 11.64 -19.88 24.05
CA GLN A 308 10.32 -20.27 24.54
C GLN A 308 9.19 -19.61 23.72
N TYR A 309 9.40 -18.35 23.32
CA TYR A 309 8.42 -17.59 22.55
C TYR A 309 8.45 -18.00 21.08
N VAL A 310 9.61 -18.35 20.54
CA VAL A 310 9.75 -18.92 19.19
C VAL A 310 9.04 -20.28 19.10
N ASN A 311 9.29 -21.16 20.08
CA ASN A 311 8.67 -22.48 20.16
C ASN A 311 7.16 -22.38 20.37
N ALA A 312 6.68 -21.42 21.17
CA ALA A 312 5.25 -21.19 21.33
C ALA A 312 4.55 -20.87 19.99
N CYS A 313 5.19 -20.11 19.10
CA CYS A 313 4.65 -19.87 17.75
C CYS A 313 4.61 -21.17 16.93
N ASP A 314 5.70 -21.94 16.95
CA ASP A 314 5.78 -23.21 16.22
C ASP A 314 4.78 -24.24 16.77
N GLU A 315 4.51 -24.26 18.07
CA GLU A 315 3.50 -25.12 18.70
C GLU A 315 2.07 -24.70 18.31
N LEU A 316 1.79 -23.38 18.26
CA LEU A 316 0.49 -22.86 17.82
C LEU A 316 0.15 -23.33 16.40
N PHE A 317 1.14 -23.35 15.51
CA PHE A 317 0.98 -23.66 14.08
C PHE A 317 1.75 -24.92 13.66
N ALA A 318 1.85 -25.90 14.56
CA ALA A 318 2.64 -27.11 14.35
C ALA A 318 2.14 -27.92 13.14
N LYS A 319 0.84 -27.90 12.88
CA LYS A 319 0.25 -28.60 11.73
C LYS A 319 0.71 -27.97 10.43
N GLU A 320 0.57 -26.66 10.31
CA GLU A 320 0.93 -25.87 9.13
C GLU A 320 2.43 -25.99 8.83
N LYS A 321 3.27 -25.96 9.88
CA LYS A 321 4.71 -26.20 9.76
C LYS A 321 5.03 -27.61 9.25
N ASN A 322 4.31 -28.62 9.72
CA ASN A 322 4.51 -30.02 9.30
C ASN A 322 3.99 -30.28 7.88
N ASP A 323 2.95 -29.57 7.45
CA ASP A 323 2.36 -29.69 6.11
C ASP A 323 3.31 -29.10 5.04
N SER A 324 3.85 -27.90 5.28
CA SER A 324 4.88 -27.28 4.43
C SER A 324 5.68 -26.22 5.19
N GLU A 325 6.97 -26.50 5.44
CA GLU A 325 7.85 -25.57 6.15
C GLU A 325 8.09 -24.28 5.35
N GLU A 326 8.15 -24.36 4.02
CA GLU A 326 8.34 -23.20 3.14
C GLU A 326 7.14 -22.26 3.17
N GLU A 327 5.91 -22.80 3.05
CA GLU A 327 4.68 -22.00 3.12
C GLU A 327 4.47 -21.42 4.51
N TYR A 328 4.78 -22.19 5.56
CA TYR A 328 4.73 -21.71 6.94
C TYR A 328 5.66 -20.51 7.16
N ILE A 329 6.91 -20.58 6.70
CA ILE A 329 7.86 -19.46 6.83
C ILE A 329 7.38 -18.24 6.04
N LEU A 330 6.85 -18.43 4.83
CA LEU A 330 6.28 -17.34 4.03
C LEU A 330 5.11 -16.67 4.77
N TRP A 331 4.19 -17.48 5.31
CA TRP A 331 3.07 -17.00 6.11
C TRP A 331 3.53 -16.24 7.36
N VAL A 332 4.49 -16.79 8.13
CA VAL A 332 5.09 -16.12 9.31
C VAL A 332 5.64 -14.75 8.92
N ASN A 333 6.31 -14.65 7.77
CA ASN A 333 6.88 -13.39 7.30
C ASN A 333 5.80 -12.35 7.02
N ASN A 334 4.75 -12.72 6.30
CA ASN A 334 3.68 -11.81 5.93
C ASN A 334 2.81 -11.40 7.13
N PHE A 335 2.43 -12.38 7.97
CA PHE A 335 1.59 -12.14 9.14
C PHE A 335 2.32 -11.26 10.17
N ALA A 336 3.60 -11.55 10.45
CA ALA A 336 4.40 -10.70 11.34
C ALA A 336 4.63 -9.29 10.77
N PHE A 337 4.77 -9.14 9.45
CA PHE A 337 4.88 -7.84 8.80
C PHE A 337 3.64 -6.97 9.06
N ASN A 338 2.44 -7.53 8.89
CA ASN A 338 1.18 -6.82 9.16
C ASN A 338 0.99 -6.52 10.65
N LEU A 339 1.31 -7.46 11.53
CA LEU A 339 1.28 -7.24 12.99
C LEU A 339 2.22 -6.13 13.43
N MET A 340 3.42 -6.02 12.83
CA MET A 340 4.36 -4.95 13.16
C MET A 340 3.83 -3.57 12.78
N GLN A 341 3.20 -3.44 11.62
CA GLN A 341 2.57 -2.19 11.22
C GLN A 341 1.40 -1.82 12.15
N TYR A 342 0.54 -2.80 12.46
CA TYR A 342 -0.56 -2.63 13.42
C TYR A 342 -0.04 -2.18 14.79
N GLU A 343 0.96 -2.86 15.32
CA GLU A 343 1.58 -2.53 16.61
C GLU A 343 2.21 -1.13 16.62
N THR A 344 2.83 -0.73 15.51
CA THR A 344 3.44 0.61 15.37
C THR A 344 2.37 1.71 15.42
N VAL A 345 1.21 1.50 14.82
CA VAL A 345 0.07 2.44 14.92
C VAL A 345 -0.48 2.46 16.34
N LYS A 346 -0.57 1.29 16.98
CA LYS A 346 -1.07 1.13 18.35
C LYS A 346 -0.20 1.75 19.43
N LYS A 347 1.09 1.89 19.17
CA LYS A 347 2.07 2.46 20.09
C LYS A 347 2.77 3.70 19.53
N SER A 348 2.08 4.52 18.72
CA SER A 348 2.62 5.75 18.10
C SER A 348 3.52 6.55 19.05
N ARG A 349 4.50 7.33 18.53
CA ARG A 349 5.64 7.98 19.26
C ARG A 349 5.30 8.50 20.68
N GLY A 350 5.23 7.60 21.66
CA GLY A 350 4.87 7.91 23.04
C GLY A 350 3.37 8.03 23.32
N ALA A 351 2.98 7.69 24.55
CA ALA A 351 1.58 7.64 25.00
C ALA A 351 0.82 8.98 24.87
N LYS A 352 1.52 10.13 24.81
CA LYS A 352 0.91 11.46 24.68
C LYS A 352 0.35 11.76 23.29
N SER A 353 0.68 10.92 22.30
CA SER A 353 0.20 11.05 20.93
C SER A 353 -1.00 10.15 20.64
N ILE A 354 -1.53 9.44 21.64
CA ILE A 354 -2.69 8.55 21.49
C ILE A 354 -3.87 9.18 22.23
N ILE A 355 -5.03 9.18 21.59
CA ILE A 355 -6.32 9.47 22.23
C ILE A 355 -7.11 8.16 22.22
N SER A 356 -7.31 7.60 23.40
CA SER A 356 -8.08 6.37 23.60
C SER A 356 -9.58 6.62 23.50
N LEU A 357 -10.35 5.56 23.29
CA LEU A 357 -11.82 5.58 23.38
C LEU A 357 -12.30 6.22 24.69
N LYS A 358 -11.67 5.86 25.83
CA LYS A 358 -12.08 6.37 27.14
C LYS A 358 -11.84 7.88 27.26
N GLU A 359 -10.69 8.37 26.82
CA GLU A 359 -10.41 9.82 26.81
C GLU A 359 -11.37 10.59 25.90
N ALA A 360 -11.72 10.02 24.73
CA ALA A 360 -12.69 10.64 23.82
C ALA A 360 -14.12 10.69 24.41
N ILE A 361 -14.53 9.65 25.14
CA ILE A 361 -15.80 9.62 25.89
C ILE A 361 -15.79 10.67 26.99
N ASP A 362 -14.77 10.65 27.85
CA ASP A 362 -14.66 11.55 29.01
C ASP A 362 -14.66 13.02 28.58
N LYS A 363 -14.02 13.34 27.46
CA LYS A 363 -14.00 14.69 26.90
C LYS A 363 -15.36 15.13 26.36
N GLN A 364 -16.08 14.26 25.65
CA GLN A 364 -17.43 14.57 25.16
C GLN A 364 -18.44 14.72 26.29
N MET A 365 -18.33 13.91 27.35
CA MET A 365 -19.13 14.06 28.56
C MET A 365 -18.84 15.38 29.27
N ALA A 366 -17.56 15.74 29.44
CA ALA A 366 -17.15 16.97 30.11
C ALA A 366 -17.66 18.24 29.40
N VAL A 367 -17.78 18.20 28.06
CA VAL A 367 -18.32 19.30 27.25
C VAL A 367 -19.86 19.25 27.16
N GLY A 368 -20.49 18.14 27.54
CA GLY A 368 -21.95 17.94 27.48
C GLY A 368 -22.46 17.61 26.06
N PHE A 369 -21.63 16.97 25.22
CA PHE A 369 -22.06 16.49 23.90
C PHE A 369 -22.75 15.13 23.93
N ILE A 370 -22.49 14.35 24.98
CA ILE A 370 -23.18 13.11 25.32
C ILE A 370 -23.53 13.16 26.81
N ASP A 371 -24.64 12.54 27.18
CA ASP A 371 -25.08 12.49 28.58
C ASP A 371 -24.56 11.23 29.29
N ASP A 372 -24.37 10.14 28.54
CA ASP A 372 -23.96 8.83 29.07
C ASP A 372 -23.00 8.10 28.12
N GLU A 373 -22.08 7.32 28.69
CA GLU A 373 -21.09 6.54 27.92
C GLU A 373 -21.75 5.47 27.03
N SER A 374 -22.91 4.94 27.44
CA SER A 374 -23.69 3.96 26.67
C SER A 374 -24.04 4.45 25.28
N GLU A 375 -24.23 5.77 25.07
CA GLU A 375 -24.50 6.30 23.73
C GLU A 375 -23.42 5.93 22.70
N ILE A 376 -22.16 5.83 23.12
CA ILE A 376 -21.04 5.43 22.25
C ILE A 376 -20.92 3.91 22.21
N TYR A 377 -21.06 3.23 23.36
CA TYR A 377 -20.94 1.77 23.41
C TYR A 377 -22.05 1.05 22.62
N ASP A 378 -23.29 1.54 22.66
CA ASP A 378 -24.41 1.01 21.86
C ASP A 378 -24.14 1.17 20.35
N LEU A 379 -23.52 2.29 19.95
CA LEU A 379 -23.12 2.51 18.55
C LEU A 379 -21.95 1.62 18.15
N HIS A 380 -20.99 1.39 19.05
CA HIS A 380 -19.90 0.43 18.85
C HIS A 380 -20.44 -0.98 18.64
N GLU A 381 -21.34 -1.46 19.50
CA GLU A 381 -21.98 -2.77 19.36
C GLU A 381 -22.72 -2.89 18.02
N LYS A 382 -23.49 -1.85 17.66
CA LYS A 382 -24.23 -1.80 16.41
C LYS A 382 -23.33 -1.82 15.17
N LEU A 383 -22.28 -1.02 15.16
CA LEU A 383 -21.32 -0.95 14.05
C LEU A 383 -20.29 -2.09 14.06
N GLY A 384 -20.22 -2.85 15.17
CA GLY A 384 -19.22 -3.91 15.40
C GLY A 384 -17.81 -3.38 15.66
N ILE A 385 -17.66 -2.22 16.28
CA ILE A 385 -16.35 -1.64 16.64
C ILE A 385 -15.98 -2.12 18.04
N ALA A 386 -14.98 -2.99 18.14
CA ALA A 386 -14.47 -3.46 19.43
C ALA A 386 -13.68 -2.37 20.17
N ASN A 387 -12.88 -1.58 19.45
CA ASN A 387 -12.11 -0.49 20.03
C ASN A 387 -11.82 0.61 19.00
N MET A 388 -11.54 1.82 19.50
CA MET A 388 -11.11 2.96 18.70
C MET A 388 -9.98 3.70 19.41
N GLN A 389 -9.00 4.16 18.65
CA GLN A 389 -8.00 5.12 19.11
C GLN A 389 -7.64 6.09 17.97
N ALA A 390 -7.37 7.35 18.31
CA ALA A 390 -6.69 8.26 17.40
C ALA A 390 -5.18 8.23 17.70
N SER A 391 -4.37 7.96 16.69
CA SER A 391 -2.91 7.96 16.76
C SER A 391 -2.37 9.19 16.03
N CYS A 392 -1.78 10.10 16.79
CA CYS A 392 -0.99 11.22 16.30
C CYS A 392 0.46 10.75 16.09
N ASP A 393 1.17 11.32 15.14
CA ASP A 393 2.59 11.00 14.85
C ASP A 393 2.83 9.60 14.26
N VAL A 394 2.03 9.22 13.27
CA VAL A 394 2.29 8.06 12.41
C VAL A 394 3.08 8.51 11.18
N GLU A 395 4.16 7.83 10.85
CA GLU A 395 4.98 8.11 9.67
C GLU A 395 4.71 7.05 8.60
N ILE A 396 4.20 7.47 7.45
CA ILE A 396 3.91 6.59 6.31
C ILE A 396 4.95 6.85 5.22
N ILE A 397 5.57 5.77 4.76
CA ILE A 397 6.50 5.79 3.64
C ILE A 397 5.76 5.33 2.39
N GLY A 398 5.63 6.23 1.42
CA GLY A 398 5.14 5.89 0.08
C GLY A 398 6.30 5.72 -0.88
N CYS A 399 6.47 4.52 -1.44
CA CYS A 399 7.55 4.19 -2.36
C CYS A 399 7.00 3.78 -3.74
N SER A 400 7.23 4.62 -4.74
CA SER A 400 6.97 4.26 -6.14
C SER A 400 8.08 3.36 -6.65
N TYR A 401 7.75 2.15 -7.09
CA TYR A 401 8.72 1.12 -7.49
C TYR A 401 8.62 0.71 -8.97
N GLY A 402 7.65 1.26 -9.69
CA GLY A 402 7.49 1.03 -11.12
C GLY A 402 6.19 1.60 -11.65
N TYR A 403 5.90 1.29 -12.91
CA TYR A 403 4.67 1.73 -13.56
C TYR A 403 4.23 0.78 -14.66
N THR A 404 2.93 0.82 -14.98
CA THR A 404 2.38 0.18 -16.18
C THR A 404 1.88 1.23 -17.17
N ARG A 405 1.51 0.77 -18.38
CA ARG A 405 0.86 1.60 -19.40
C ARG A 405 -0.45 0.94 -19.85
N LYS A 406 -1.43 1.78 -20.18
CA LYS A 406 -2.84 1.50 -20.53
C LYS A 406 -3.67 0.95 -19.38
N LEU A 407 -3.23 -0.16 -18.79
CA LEU A 407 -3.97 -0.93 -17.78
C LEU A 407 -3.16 -1.00 -16.49
N THR A 408 -3.82 -1.19 -15.35
CA THR A 408 -3.18 -1.52 -14.06
C THR A 408 -3.19 -3.01 -13.79
N ASP A 409 -4.24 -3.70 -14.23
CA ASP A 409 -4.48 -5.10 -13.92
C ASP A 409 -4.07 -6.02 -15.08
N PRO A 410 -3.15 -6.97 -14.85
CA PRO A 410 -2.77 -7.97 -15.84
C PRO A 410 -3.93 -8.81 -16.39
N HIS A 411 -4.96 -9.09 -15.58
CA HIS A 411 -6.09 -9.93 -16.01
C HIS A 411 -6.88 -9.30 -17.18
N ASN A 412 -6.91 -7.96 -17.21
CA ASN A 412 -7.61 -7.19 -18.24
C ASN A 412 -6.78 -7.01 -19.53
N ALA A 413 -5.52 -7.47 -19.54
CA ALA A 413 -4.62 -7.27 -20.65
C ALA A 413 -4.85 -8.27 -21.78
N LYS A 414 -4.79 -7.81 -23.03
CA LYS A 414 -4.98 -8.68 -24.21
C LYS A 414 -3.77 -9.56 -24.51
N LYS A 415 -2.62 -9.20 -23.96
CA LYS A 415 -1.35 -9.92 -23.97
C LYS A 415 -0.70 -9.69 -22.60
N SER A 416 0.61 -9.86 -22.50
CA SER A 416 1.35 -9.59 -21.28
C SER A 416 1.45 -8.08 -21.00
N LEU A 417 0.80 -7.65 -19.91
CA LEU A 417 1.00 -6.34 -19.30
C LEU A 417 2.32 -6.37 -18.52
N LYS A 418 3.22 -5.43 -18.82
CA LYS A 418 4.51 -5.35 -18.14
C LYS A 418 4.49 -4.30 -17.04
N LEU A 419 4.94 -4.69 -15.85
CA LEU A 419 5.31 -3.76 -14.80
C LEU A 419 6.76 -3.32 -15.06
N VAL A 420 6.94 -2.06 -15.45
CA VAL A 420 8.25 -1.50 -15.80
C VAL A 420 8.91 -0.99 -14.53
N ALA A 421 10.08 -1.55 -14.20
CA ALA A 421 10.89 -1.06 -13.10
C ALA A 421 11.54 0.29 -13.43
N TYR A 422 11.86 1.07 -12.40
CA TYR A 422 12.75 2.20 -12.57
C TYR A 422 14.19 1.75 -12.84
N ASP A 423 14.99 2.69 -13.34
CA ASP A 423 16.40 2.50 -13.59
C ASP A 423 17.12 1.92 -12.37
N LYS A 424 18.23 1.24 -12.63
CA LYS A 424 19.09 0.73 -11.57
C LYS A 424 19.87 1.86 -10.92
N ASP A 425 20.17 1.67 -9.65
CA ASP A 425 21.03 2.57 -8.90
C ASP A 425 22.44 2.62 -9.52
N GLY A 426 23.06 3.80 -9.59
CA GLY A 426 24.40 3.93 -10.18
C GLY A 426 25.47 3.12 -9.44
N ASP A 427 25.27 2.91 -8.14
CA ASP A 427 26.21 2.25 -7.23
C ASP A 427 25.84 0.77 -6.93
N SER A 428 24.69 0.29 -7.40
CA SER A 428 24.25 -1.09 -7.16
C SER A 428 23.36 -1.65 -8.28
N ASP A 429 23.31 -2.97 -8.45
CA ASP A 429 22.45 -3.58 -9.48
C ASP A 429 20.94 -3.58 -9.12
N LYS A 430 20.54 -2.80 -8.12
CA LYS A 430 19.18 -2.74 -7.57
C LYS A 430 18.32 -1.72 -8.30
N ASN A 431 17.04 -2.01 -8.49
CA ASN A 431 16.09 -1.05 -9.07
C ASN A 431 15.80 0.09 -8.09
N LEU A 432 15.64 1.31 -8.59
CA LEU A 432 15.28 2.45 -7.75
C LEU A 432 13.82 2.37 -7.30
N ALA A 433 13.57 2.73 -6.04
CA ALA A 433 12.24 2.97 -5.51
C ALA A 433 12.18 4.41 -4.96
N PHE A 434 11.37 5.26 -5.58
CA PHE A 434 11.25 6.67 -5.21
C PHE A 434 10.31 6.85 -4.03
N GLY A 435 10.88 7.14 -2.87
CA GLY A 435 10.21 7.29 -1.59
C GLY A 435 9.80 8.73 -1.25
N THR A 436 8.70 8.86 -0.52
CA THR A 436 8.31 10.08 0.21
C THR A 436 7.89 9.72 1.63
N LYS A 437 8.19 10.61 2.58
CA LYS A 437 7.75 10.49 3.97
C LYS A 437 6.54 11.37 4.20
N LEU A 438 5.54 10.82 4.88
CA LEU A 438 4.35 11.53 5.33
C LEU A 438 4.22 11.33 6.84
N GLU A 439 4.42 12.39 7.62
CA GLU A 439 3.99 12.42 9.01
C GLU A 439 2.50 12.77 9.06
N THR A 440 1.72 11.98 9.77
CA THR A 440 0.26 12.07 9.78
C THR A 440 -0.35 11.71 11.13
N GLU A 441 -1.63 12.01 11.25
CA GLU A 441 -2.54 11.48 12.27
C GLU A 441 -3.55 10.54 11.59
N GLY A 442 -4.10 9.62 12.37
CA GLY A 442 -5.19 8.77 11.92
C GLY A 442 -5.98 8.17 13.06
N ILE A 443 -7.02 7.43 12.71
CA ILE A 443 -7.90 6.75 13.65
C ILE A 443 -7.85 5.26 13.32
N LEU A 444 -7.46 4.45 14.30
CA LEU A 444 -7.48 3.00 14.22
C LEU A 444 -8.77 2.50 14.86
N PHE A 445 -9.52 1.70 14.10
CA PHE A 445 -10.69 0.96 14.52
C PHE A 445 -10.36 -0.52 14.55
N ASP A 446 -10.49 -1.15 15.71
CA ASP A 446 -10.49 -2.61 15.83
C ASP A 446 -11.93 -3.10 15.70
N ILE A 447 -12.18 -4.00 14.74
CA ILE A 447 -13.51 -4.54 14.48
C ILE A 447 -13.72 -5.83 15.28
N ASP A 448 -14.93 -6.00 15.80
CA ASP A 448 -15.32 -7.16 16.59
C ASP A 448 -15.29 -8.45 15.75
N ARG A 449 -14.29 -9.28 16.03
CA ARG A 449 -14.07 -10.58 15.38
C ARG A 449 -15.19 -11.58 15.68
N VAL A 450 -15.78 -11.54 16.88
CA VAL A 450 -16.91 -12.41 17.23
C VAL A 450 -18.13 -12.02 16.41
N LYS A 451 -18.38 -10.72 16.25
CA LYS A 451 -19.46 -10.23 15.37
C LYS A 451 -19.21 -10.62 13.91
N ILE A 452 -17.98 -10.52 13.42
CA ILE A 452 -17.61 -10.98 12.06
C ILE A 452 -17.93 -12.48 11.90
N LEU A 453 -17.51 -13.33 12.84
CA LEU A 453 -17.79 -14.77 12.79
C LEU A 453 -19.30 -15.08 12.74
N LYS A 454 -20.09 -14.43 13.61
CA LYS A 454 -21.55 -14.56 13.61
C LYS A 454 -22.16 -14.12 12.28
N TRP A 455 -21.64 -13.04 11.69
CA TRP A 455 -22.11 -12.53 10.40
C TRP A 455 -21.77 -13.47 9.23
N LEU A 456 -20.60 -14.12 9.27
CA LEU A 456 -20.23 -15.13 8.28
C LEU A 456 -21.17 -16.35 8.34
N VAL A 457 -21.58 -16.78 9.54
CA VAL A 457 -22.57 -17.85 9.73
C VAL A 457 -23.96 -17.43 9.25
N ALA A 458 -24.41 -16.23 9.63
CA ALA A 458 -25.71 -15.71 9.23
C ALA A 458 -25.87 -15.64 7.71
N ASN A 459 -24.78 -15.36 6.99
CA ASN A 459 -24.71 -15.34 5.54
C ASN A 459 -24.28 -16.66 4.90
N LYS A 460 -24.20 -17.75 5.67
CA LYS A 460 -23.86 -19.11 5.20
C LYS A 460 -22.51 -19.20 4.48
N ILE A 461 -21.60 -18.29 4.81
CA ILE A 461 -20.21 -18.31 4.30
C ILE A 461 -19.41 -19.39 5.02
N ILE A 462 -19.72 -19.62 6.30
CA ILE A 462 -19.19 -20.71 7.11
C ILE A 462 -20.35 -21.43 7.83
N THR A 463 -20.12 -22.67 8.24
CA THR A 463 -21.07 -23.44 9.04
C THR A 463 -20.80 -23.29 10.53
N GLU A 464 -21.77 -23.68 11.37
CA GLU A 464 -21.60 -23.65 12.84
C GLU A 464 -20.46 -24.55 13.31
N GLU A 465 -20.18 -25.67 12.62
CA GLU A 465 -19.07 -26.57 12.94
C GLU A 465 -17.70 -25.97 12.66
N GLN A 466 -17.63 -24.94 11.82
CA GLN A 466 -16.39 -24.21 11.52
C GLN A 466 -16.10 -23.09 12.53
N LEU A 467 -17.03 -22.77 13.43
CA LEU A 467 -16.82 -21.74 14.44
C LEU A 467 -15.76 -22.17 15.47
N PRO A 468 -14.84 -21.28 15.85
CA PRO A 468 -14.03 -21.49 17.05
C PRO A 468 -14.89 -21.32 18.30
N ASP A 469 -14.33 -21.66 19.47
CA ASP A 469 -14.91 -21.23 20.74
C ASP A 469 -14.92 -19.70 20.80
N LEU A 470 -16.12 -19.11 20.87
CA LEU A 470 -16.30 -17.65 20.82
C LEU A 470 -15.99 -16.97 22.16
N ASP A 471 -15.83 -17.75 23.23
CA ASP A 471 -15.41 -17.24 24.54
C ASP A 471 -13.87 -17.33 24.73
N ASP A 472 -13.16 -17.98 23.80
CA ASP A 472 -11.70 -18.09 23.78
C ASP A 472 -11.07 -17.17 22.71
N GLU A 473 -10.45 -16.07 23.18
CA GLU A 473 -9.76 -15.11 22.32
C GLU A 473 -8.62 -15.74 21.49
N GLU A 474 -7.90 -16.73 22.04
CA GLU A 474 -6.82 -17.42 21.34
C GLU A 474 -7.39 -18.24 20.18
N ALA A 475 -8.48 -18.98 20.42
CA ALA A 475 -9.17 -19.76 19.39
C ALA A 475 -9.69 -18.87 18.26
N ILE A 476 -10.28 -17.72 18.58
CA ILE A 476 -10.74 -16.74 17.58
C ILE A 476 -9.56 -16.22 16.75
N LYS A 477 -8.49 -15.72 17.38
CA LYS A 477 -7.31 -15.23 16.66
C LYS A 477 -6.71 -16.29 15.76
N LYS A 478 -6.66 -17.53 16.24
CA LYS A 478 -6.10 -18.67 15.50
C LYS A 478 -6.96 -19.01 14.29
N TRP A 479 -8.28 -18.90 14.42
CA TRP A 479 -9.21 -19.06 13.32
C TRP A 479 -8.96 -18.02 12.22
N PHE A 480 -8.84 -16.74 12.57
CA PHE A 480 -8.55 -15.69 11.57
C PHE A 480 -7.19 -15.90 10.91
N ALA A 481 -6.14 -16.20 11.68
CA ALA A 481 -4.80 -16.50 11.15
C ALA A 481 -4.77 -17.63 10.12
N ARG A 482 -5.70 -18.60 10.22
CA ARG A 482 -5.81 -19.77 9.33
C ARG A 482 -6.72 -19.59 8.13
N ASN A 483 -7.73 -18.74 8.23
CA ASN A 483 -8.77 -18.61 7.21
C ASN A 483 -8.72 -17.27 6.46
N VAL A 484 -8.00 -16.28 7.00
CA VAL A 484 -7.89 -14.93 6.47
C VAL A 484 -6.42 -14.65 6.16
N HIS A 485 -6.06 -14.88 4.90
CA HIS A 485 -4.69 -14.69 4.40
C HIS A 485 -4.54 -13.32 3.74
N GLY A 486 -4.20 -12.30 4.53
CA GLY A 486 -4.06 -10.93 4.03
C GLY A 486 -2.99 -10.76 2.95
N ASP A 487 -2.01 -11.67 2.88
CA ASP A 487 -0.94 -11.67 1.91
C ASP A 487 -1.39 -11.98 0.47
N ARG A 488 -2.52 -12.67 0.33
CA ARG A 488 -3.15 -12.99 -0.97
C ARG A 488 -4.00 -11.86 -1.51
N ILE A 489 -4.27 -10.83 -0.70
CA ILE A 489 -5.07 -9.69 -1.12
C ILE A 489 -4.24 -8.85 -2.07
N SER A 490 -4.75 -8.77 -3.28
CA SER A 490 -4.15 -8.12 -4.42
C SER A 490 -4.84 -6.79 -4.71
N THR A 491 -4.07 -5.83 -5.22
CA THR A 491 -4.65 -4.62 -5.85
C THR A 491 -5.08 -4.89 -7.29
N PHE A 492 -4.85 -6.12 -7.77
CA PHE A 492 -5.16 -6.62 -9.11
C PHE A 492 -6.27 -7.65 -9.05
N GLY A 493 -7.20 -7.59 -10.01
CA GLY A 493 -8.25 -8.58 -10.18
C GLY A 493 -9.26 -8.64 -9.06
N GLU A 494 -10.16 -9.61 -9.20
CA GLU A 494 -11.07 -10.03 -8.14
C GLU A 494 -10.38 -11.03 -7.23
N ILE A 495 -10.81 -11.06 -5.97
CA ILE A 495 -10.37 -12.09 -5.03
C ILE A 495 -10.98 -13.43 -5.45
N SER A 496 -10.16 -14.49 -5.48
CA SER A 496 -10.56 -15.84 -5.88
C SER A 496 -11.85 -16.31 -5.16
N GLU A 497 -12.72 -17.00 -5.89
CA GLU A 497 -13.92 -17.61 -5.31
C GLU A 497 -13.58 -18.71 -4.28
N ASP A 498 -12.41 -19.34 -4.44
CA ASP A 498 -11.91 -20.37 -3.51
C ASP A 498 -11.59 -19.80 -2.12
N ASP A 499 -11.31 -18.50 -2.02
CA ASP A 499 -11.01 -17.80 -0.77
C ASP A 499 -12.24 -17.05 -0.23
N LEU A 500 -13.41 -17.71 -0.23
CA LEU A 500 -14.70 -17.10 0.11
C LEU A 500 -14.70 -16.37 1.47
N ILE A 501 -14.06 -16.95 2.50
CA ILE A 501 -13.97 -16.35 3.84
C ILE A 501 -13.19 -15.03 3.78
N MET A 502 -11.96 -15.08 3.26
CA MET A 502 -11.08 -13.92 3.16
C MET A 502 -11.71 -12.82 2.29
N ARG A 503 -12.33 -13.20 1.16
CA ARG A 503 -13.06 -12.28 0.28
C ARG A 503 -14.13 -11.50 1.03
N ASN A 504 -15.00 -12.19 1.76
CA ASN A 504 -16.09 -11.54 2.48
C ASN A 504 -15.60 -10.66 3.63
N VAL A 505 -14.60 -11.11 4.39
CA VAL A 505 -14.00 -10.31 5.47
C VAL A 505 -13.35 -9.05 4.91
N PHE A 506 -12.55 -9.16 3.85
CA PHE A 506 -11.91 -8.01 3.22
C PHE A 506 -12.93 -7.03 2.62
N MET A 507 -13.88 -7.51 1.81
CA MET A 507 -14.88 -6.64 1.17
C MET A 507 -15.72 -5.90 2.20
N PHE A 508 -16.02 -6.54 3.34
CA PHE A 508 -16.66 -5.87 4.48
C PHE A 508 -15.77 -4.76 5.06
N LEU A 509 -14.53 -5.08 5.45
CA LEU A 509 -13.61 -4.10 6.04
C LEU A 509 -13.35 -2.91 5.10
N HIS A 510 -13.22 -3.19 3.80
CA HIS A 510 -13.01 -2.18 2.75
C HIS A 510 -14.25 -1.31 2.52
N SER A 511 -15.45 -1.89 2.59
CA SER A 511 -16.69 -1.10 2.53
C SER A 511 -16.83 -0.21 3.77
N PHE A 512 -16.47 -0.72 4.94
CA PHE A 512 -16.50 0.03 6.19
C PHE A 512 -15.47 1.17 6.18
N SER A 513 -14.25 0.94 5.71
CA SER A 513 -13.22 1.99 5.61
C SER A 513 -13.66 3.14 4.70
N HIS A 514 -14.33 2.86 3.59
CA HIS A 514 -14.90 3.89 2.72
C HIS A 514 -16.00 4.70 3.40
N ALA A 515 -16.92 4.04 4.12
CA ALA A 515 -17.96 4.72 4.90
C ALA A 515 -17.36 5.63 5.99
N LEU A 516 -16.29 5.16 6.64
CA LEU A 516 -15.51 5.93 7.63
C LEU A 516 -14.85 7.16 6.99
N ILE A 517 -14.13 6.99 5.88
CA ILE A 517 -13.43 8.07 5.16
C ILE A 517 -14.39 9.17 4.73
N LYS A 518 -15.51 8.80 4.11
CA LYS A 518 -16.47 9.77 3.57
C LYS A 518 -17.09 10.61 4.68
N THR A 519 -17.55 9.95 5.74
CA THR A 519 -18.14 10.63 6.89
C THR A 519 -17.09 11.48 7.63
N ALA A 520 -15.84 11.01 7.73
CA ALA A 520 -14.76 11.75 8.36
C ALA A 520 -14.39 12.99 7.55
N GLY A 521 -14.41 12.95 6.22
CA GLY A 521 -14.19 14.13 5.38
C GLY A 521 -15.23 15.21 5.65
N GLU A 522 -16.50 14.84 5.79
CA GLU A 522 -17.57 15.80 6.09
C GLU A 522 -17.43 16.44 7.49
N MET A 523 -16.93 15.67 8.47
CA MET A 523 -16.95 16.07 9.89
C MET A 523 -15.63 16.63 10.44
N SER A 524 -14.49 16.22 9.90
CA SER A 524 -13.15 16.68 10.34
C SER A 524 -12.73 18.00 9.71
N GLY A 525 -13.45 18.49 8.69
CA GLY A 525 -13.08 19.65 7.89
C GLY A 525 -12.00 19.38 6.84
N LEU A 526 -11.56 18.12 6.69
CA LEU A 526 -10.68 17.67 5.61
C LEU A 526 -11.48 17.30 4.35
N SER A 527 -10.87 17.43 3.17
CA SER A 527 -11.46 16.81 1.98
C SER A 527 -11.40 15.29 2.13
N SER A 528 -12.45 14.55 1.74
CA SER A 528 -12.42 13.08 1.67
C SER A 528 -11.29 12.55 0.79
N ASN A 529 -10.87 13.32 -0.22
CA ASN A 529 -9.73 13.03 -1.10
C ASN A 529 -8.36 13.21 -0.40
N SER A 530 -8.37 13.69 0.84
CA SER A 530 -7.18 13.89 1.70
C SER A 530 -7.19 12.93 2.89
N ILE A 531 -8.06 11.92 2.90
CA ILE A 531 -8.05 10.84 3.87
C ILE A 531 -7.86 9.54 3.10
N THR A 532 -7.02 8.66 3.61
CA THR A 532 -6.62 7.40 2.98
C THR A 532 -6.72 6.27 4.01
N GLU A 533 -6.78 5.02 3.55
CA GLU A 533 -6.92 3.83 4.40
C GLU A 533 -5.70 2.91 4.42
N LEU A 534 -5.54 2.21 5.54
CA LEU A 534 -4.78 0.97 5.69
C LEU A 534 -5.70 -0.07 6.35
N ILE A 535 -5.88 -1.21 5.70
CA ILE A 535 -6.70 -2.30 6.22
C ILE A 535 -5.78 -3.42 6.68
N PHE A 536 -5.86 -3.76 7.96
CA PHE A 536 -5.19 -4.90 8.57
C PHE A 536 -6.17 -6.06 8.65
N VAL A 537 -6.28 -6.82 7.56
CA VAL A 537 -7.31 -7.87 7.43
C VAL A 537 -7.08 -8.99 8.46
N ASP A 538 -5.81 -9.34 8.68
CA ASP A 538 -5.38 -10.35 9.65
C ASP A 538 -5.80 -10.01 11.10
N THR A 539 -5.79 -8.72 11.46
CA THR A 539 -6.23 -8.25 12.78
C THR A 539 -7.68 -7.78 12.76
N CYS A 540 -8.36 -7.76 11.61
CA CYS A 540 -9.67 -7.13 11.43
C CYS A 540 -9.70 -5.68 11.92
N SER A 541 -8.71 -4.88 11.51
CA SER A 541 -8.60 -3.48 11.92
C SER A 541 -8.50 -2.55 10.71
N ILE A 542 -9.04 -1.34 10.85
CA ILE A 542 -9.06 -0.30 9.82
C ILE A 542 -8.37 0.94 10.37
N PHE A 543 -7.36 1.45 9.68
CA PHE A 543 -6.72 2.72 10.00
C PHE A 543 -7.01 3.74 8.89
N ILE A 544 -7.73 4.80 9.21
CA ILE A 544 -7.91 5.94 8.31
C ILE A 544 -6.96 7.06 8.72
N TYR A 545 -6.29 7.70 7.77
CA TYR A 545 -5.28 8.71 8.07
C TYR A 545 -5.31 9.88 7.10
N SER A 546 -4.81 11.03 7.54
CA SER A 546 -4.78 12.25 6.74
C SER A 546 -3.59 12.26 5.77
N GLN A 547 -3.84 12.45 4.48
CA GLN A 547 -2.81 12.68 3.47
C GLN A 547 -2.59 14.18 3.27
N SER A 548 -2.00 14.84 4.27
CA SER A 548 -1.69 16.27 4.19
C SER A 548 -0.46 16.51 3.28
N ASN A 549 -0.71 16.93 2.03
CA ASN A 549 0.36 17.27 1.08
C ASN A 549 1.18 18.53 1.48
N GLN A 550 0.80 19.21 2.57
CA GLN A 550 1.45 20.41 3.08
C GLN A 550 2.42 20.12 4.24
N GLY A 551 2.53 18.86 4.70
CA GLY A 551 3.54 18.43 5.67
C GLY A 551 3.32 18.95 7.10
N GLN A 552 2.08 19.34 7.45
CA GLN A 552 1.72 19.72 8.82
C GLN A 552 0.47 18.97 9.25
N VAL A 553 0.57 18.24 10.35
CA VAL A 553 -0.55 17.57 11.02
C VAL A 553 -1.39 18.64 11.72
N LEU A 554 -2.67 18.76 11.33
CA LEU A 554 -3.57 19.81 11.83
C LEU A 554 -4.37 19.40 13.06
N GLY A 555 -4.38 18.11 13.44
CA GLY A 555 -5.22 17.62 14.53
C GLY A 555 -6.70 17.52 14.15
N SER A 556 -7.01 17.44 12.85
CA SER A 556 -8.38 17.44 12.34
C SER A 556 -9.11 16.13 12.63
N LEU A 557 -8.43 14.98 12.48
CA LEU A 557 -9.03 13.67 12.76
C LEU A 557 -9.10 13.41 14.26
N SER A 558 -7.99 13.65 14.98
CA SER A 558 -7.95 13.56 16.45
C SER A 558 -8.97 14.50 17.11
N GLY A 559 -9.02 15.77 16.69
CA GLY A 559 -9.98 16.74 17.20
C GLY A 559 -11.44 16.38 16.91
N MET A 560 -11.72 15.74 15.76
CA MET A 560 -13.06 15.21 15.45
C MET A 560 -13.46 14.09 16.42
N VAL A 561 -12.56 13.14 16.70
CA VAL A 561 -12.81 12.06 17.67
C VAL A 561 -13.04 12.63 19.07
N GLU A 562 -12.23 13.60 19.48
CA GLU A 562 -12.36 14.21 20.79
C GLU A 562 -13.65 15.01 21.00
N SER A 563 -14.20 15.57 19.92
CA SER A 563 -15.29 16.56 20.03
C SER A 563 -16.64 16.03 19.58
N VAL A 564 -16.68 15.13 18.60
CA VAL A 564 -17.93 14.74 17.91
C VAL A 564 -17.98 13.26 17.53
N TYR A 565 -17.25 12.38 18.22
CA TYR A 565 -17.21 10.95 17.90
C TYR A 565 -18.59 10.26 17.93
N ALA A 566 -19.42 10.54 18.94
CA ALA A 566 -20.77 9.96 18.99
C ALA A 566 -21.61 10.37 17.76
N ARG A 567 -21.52 11.63 17.36
CA ARG A 567 -22.19 12.14 16.15
C ARG A 567 -21.61 11.50 14.88
N PHE A 568 -20.30 11.28 14.83
CA PHE A 568 -19.62 10.62 13.72
C PHE A 568 -20.13 9.19 13.52
N LEU A 569 -20.20 8.40 14.59
CA LEU A 569 -20.76 7.04 14.55
C LEU A 569 -22.24 7.03 14.11
N LYS A 570 -23.06 7.93 14.65
CA LYS A 570 -24.47 8.09 14.23
C LYS A 570 -24.56 8.41 12.73
N ARG A 571 -23.70 9.29 12.23
CA ARG A 571 -23.69 9.72 10.82
C ARG A 571 -23.25 8.59 9.89
N ILE A 572 -22.20 7.83 10.26
CA ILE A 572 -21.76 6.65 9.49
C ILE A 572 -22.91 5.68 9.27
N TYR A 573 -23.64 5.36 10.35
CA TYR A 573 -24.74 4.40 10.31
C TYR A 573 -25.96 4.89 9.50
N VAL A 574 -26.21 6.20 9.42
CA VAL A 574 -27.39 6.73 8.72
C VAL A 574 -27.08 7.02 7.25
N ASP A 575 -25.98 7.71 6.97
CA ASP A 575 -25.69 8.28 5.65
C ASP A 575 -25.32 7.25 4.59
N ASN A 576 -24.76 6.12 5.00
CA ASN A 576 -24.25 5.12 4.07
C ASN A 576 -25.30 4.08 3.68
N ARG A 577 -26.51 4.15 4.27
CA ARG A 577 -27.61 3.22 4.00
C ARG A 577 -28.20 3.43 2.61
N GLU A 578 -28.62 4.66 2.33
CA GLU A 578 -29.31 5.02 1.09
C GLU A 578 -28.37 5.65 0.07
N CYS A 579 -28.63 5.42 -1.21
CA CYS A 579 -27.91 6.07 -2.28
C CYS A 579 -28.90 6.84 -3.16
N VAL A 580 -28.50 8.05 -3.55
CA VAL A 580 -29.26 8.91 -4.46
C VAL A 580 -29.50 8.24 -5.83
N PHE A 581 -28.70 7.23 -6.17
CA PHE A 581 -28.81 6.46 -7.41
C PHE A 581 -29.55 5.14 -7.25
N ASP A 582 -30.20 4.87 -6.11
CA ASP A 582 -31.04 3.68 -5.94
C ASP A 582 -32.30 3.79 -6.84
N PRO A 583 -32.76 2.69 -7.48
CA PRO A 583 -32.28 1.30 -7.36
C PRO A 583 -31.10 0.95 -8.28
N ILE A 584 -30.72 1.83 -9.23
CA ILE A 584 -29.64 1.55 -10.22
C ILE A 584 -28.33 1.16 -9.52
N CYS A 585 -28.03 1.78 -8.38
CA CYS A 585 -26.85 1.43 -7.61
C CYS A 585 -26.96 0.05 -6.96
N VAL A 586 -28.14 -0.39 -6.50
CA VAL A 586 -28.35 -1.72 -5.91
C VAL A 586 -28.29 -2.81 -6.98
N ASP A 587 -28.86 -2.54 -8.16
CA ASP A 587 -28.89 -3.47 -9.30
C ASP A 587 -27.51 -3.74 -9.94
N ARG A 588 -26.47 -3.02 -9.50
CA ARG A 588 -25.08 -3.33 -9.86
C ARG A 588 -24.57 -4.51 -9.04
N ASP A 589 -23.75 -5.35 -9.66
CA ASP A 589 -23.16 -6.54 -9.01
C ASP A 589 -22.39 -6.20 -7.71
N ASP A 590 -21.73 -5.04 -7.67
CA ASP A 590 -20.95 -4.53 -6.54
C ASP A 590 -21.78 -3.68 -5.55
N SER A 591 -23.00 -3.29 -5.91
CA SER A 591 -23.85 -2.36 -5.17
C SER A 591 -23.18 -1.01 -4.81
N VAL A 592 -22.27 -0.52 -5.67
CA VAL A 592 -21.39 0.64 -5.42
C VAL A 592 -21.44 1.69 -6.55
N CYS A 593 -21.33 2.97 -6.17
CA CYS A 593 -21.21 4.08 -7.10
C CYS A 593 -20.58 5.34 -6.46
N GLN A 594 -20.35 6.36 -7.30
CA GLN A 594 -19.85 7.69 -6.92
C GLN A 594 -20.72 8.42 -5.88
N GLY A 595 -21.99 8.03 -5.74
CA GLY A 595 -22.91 8.62 -4.77
C GLY A 595 -22.78 8.03 -3.36
N CYS A 596 -22.34 6.77 -3.21
CA CYS A 596 -22.27 6.06 -1.93
C CYS A 596 -20.82 5.85 -1.47
N LEU A 597 -20.22 4.70 -1.78
CA LEU A 597 -18.93 4.29 -1.22
C LEU A 597 -17.71 4.62 -2.08
N VAL A 598 -17.84 5.01 -3.35
CA VAL A 598 -16.64 5.33 -4.14
C VAL A 598 -15.96 6.59 -3.62
N ILE A 599 -14.66 6.49 -3.35
CA ILE A 599 -13.78 7.59 -2.96
C ILE A 599 -12.72 7.84 -4.04
N ALA A 600 -11.89 8.88 -3.89
CA ALA A 600 -10.83 9.16 -4.84
C ALA A 600 -9.85 7.99 -4.96
N ASP A 601 -9.38 7.69 -6.18
CA ASP A 601 -8.36 6.64 -6.43
C ASP A 601 -7.05 6.86 -5.66
N SER A 602 -6.76 8.10 -5.24
CA SER A 602 -5.62 8.41 -4.38
C SER A 602 -5.81 8.00 -2.92
N SER A 603 -7.06 7.80 -2.50
CA SER A 603 -7.48 7.47 -1.13
C SER A 603 -7.74 5.98 -0.92
N CYS A 604 -8.05 5.23 -1.99
CA CYS A 604 -8.26 3.79 -1.96
C CYS A 604 -7.11 3.07 -2.68
N LYS A 605 -6.37 2.21 -1.97
CA LYS A 605 -5.26 1.43 -2.57
C LYS A 605 -5.73 0.38 -3.56
N PHE A 606 -6.98 -0.05 -3.45
CA PHE A 606 -7.59 -1.12 -4.24
C PHE A 606 -8.43 -0.58 -5.40
N PHE A 607 -8.26 0.70 -5.78
CA PHE A 607 -8.94 1.34 -6.91
C PHE A 607 -10.47 1.23 -6.87
N ASN A 608 -11.06 1.30 -5.68
CA ASN A 608 -12.49 1.13 -5.45
C ASN A 608 -13.05 -0.22 -5.98
N MET A 609 -12.22 -1.27 -6.06
CA MET A 609 -12.63 -2.64 -6.39
C MET A 609 -12.89 -3.45 -5.12
N ASN A 610 -13.68 -4.53 -5.21
CA ASN A 610 -13.92 -5.45 -4.10
C ASN A 610 -14.50 -4.73 -2.85
N LEU A 611 -15.57 -3.95 -3.03
CA LEU A 611 -16.37 -3.36 -1.94
C LEU A 611 -17.85 -3.30 -2.33
N GLY A 612 -18.73 -3.09 -1.35
CA GLY A 612 -20.17 -3.16 -1.55
C GLY A 612 -21.00 -2.66 -0.37
N ARG A 613 -22.05 -1.86 -0.60
CA ARG A 613 -23.00 -1.50 0.47
C ARG A 613 -23.70 -2.73 1.06
N LYS A 614 -23.88 -3.79 0.26
CA LYS A 614 -24.46 -5.08 0.68
C LYS A 614 -23.69 -5.77 1.82
N TYR A 615 -22.43 -5.38 2.06
CA TYR A 615 -21.67 -5.89 3.22
C TYR A 615 -22.01 -5.14 4.51
N LEU A 616 -22.50 -3.90 4.43
CA LEU A 616 -22.83 -3.05 5.58
C LEU A 616 -24.32 -3.12 5.93
N TYR A 617 -25.20 -3.11 4.92
CA TYR A 617 -26.66 -3.11 5.06
C TYR A 617 -27.30 -4.20 4.22
N SER A 618 -28.45 -4.70 4.67
CA SER A 618 -29.26 -5.66 3.93
C SER A 618 -30.04 -4.93 2.84
N LEU A 619 -29.79 -5.27 1.58
CA LEU A 619 -30.42 -4.61 0.44
C LEU A 619 -31.55 -5.48 -0.11
N GLU A 620 -32.75 -4.92 -0.27
CA GLU A 620 -33.97 -5.66 -0.67
C GLU A 620 -33.87 -6.37 -2.03
N LEU A 621 -32.98 -5.91 -2.91
CA LEU A 621 -32.79 -6.45 -4.26
C LEU A 621 -31.50 -7.28 -4.39
N ASP A 622 -30.82 -7.58 -3.28
CA ASP A 622 -29.65 -8.46 -3.34
C ASP A 622 -30.07 -9.90 -3.67
N ALA A 623 -29.57 -10.42 -4.78
CA ALA A 623 -29.88 -11.77 -5.25
C ALA A 623 -29.48 -12.86 -4.24
N GLU A 624 -28.49 -12.57 -3.38
CA GLU A 624 -28.02 -13.49 -2.33
C GLU A 624 -28.84 -13.37 -1.03
N ASN A 625 -29.75 -12.40 -0.90
CA ASN A 625 -30.49 -12.10 0.35
C ASN A 625 -29.53 -11.93 1.55
N ARG A 626 -28.41 -11.25 1.32
CA ARG A 626 -27.36 -11.04 2.31
C ARG A 626 -27.85 -10.16 3.45
N ILE A 627 -27.53 -10.56 4.67
CA ILE A 627 -27.75 -9.75 5.88
C ILE A 627 -26.55 -8.81 6.03
N GLY A 628 -26.80 -7.50 6.05
CA GLY A 628 -25.77 -6.50 6.26
C GLY A 628 -25.17 -6.55 7.66
N PHE A 629 -23.86 -6.32 7.80
CA PHE A 629 -23.16 -6.44 9.08
C PHE A 629 -23.70 -5.54 10.20
N TRP A 630 -24.21 -4.35 9.88
CA TRP A 630 -24.77 -3.41 10.86
C TRP A 630 -26.25 -3.65 11.19
N GLU A 631 -26.89 -4.61 10.53
CA GLU A 631 -28.30 -4.97 10.73
C GLU A 631 -28.47 -6.42 11.25
N MET A 632 -27.36 -7.08 11.58
CA MET A 632 -27.33 -8.39 12.24
C MET A 632 -27.71 -8.29 13.72
#